data_AF-A0A6B3P1N6-F1
#
_entry.id   AF-A0A6B3P1N6-F1
#
_cell.length_a   1.000
_cell.length_b   1.000
_cell.length_c   1.000
_cell.angle_alpha   90.00
_cell.angle_beta   90.00
_cell.angle_gamma   90.00
#
_symmetry.space_group_name_H-M   'P 1'
#
loop_
_entity.id
_entity.type
_entity.pdbx_description
1 polymer ?
#
loop_
_entity_poly.entity_id
_entity_poly.type
_entity_poly.pdbx_seq_one_letter_code
_entity_poly.pdbx_strand_id
1 'polypeptide(L)'
;MNTLDSTTVWLADVTQTRQALWQTLKQDPAFRTVFDVLDRLGNSREADLDLAGVRERVWSVLEFAEQHQAFREELLEIADSYPATCADMSADAFSDFEIARLVFDKALAAGTDDARSRGMFNLYKQLFRRSEVNRLADLISLRRTARRAALQEGVEGAGSVPALDPLDDISDEVLLAHPVDDIEIRLKLRQGLAAKLDYPEPSSGMMFSNIAEVSERTQSKVRKQVRSNDTAQARQDWLVGQTSWQYYLRQRYAAQFKIVEALWDDGMTYLEECTSDEALSVQALSPNVIAALGTAFPQAVLDAGGNLHKVSLSDAQYLDAGRAIMRGRETSVEQLTTSLTRSEGLLQ
;
A
#
# COMPACT_ATOMS: atom_id res chain seq x y z
N MET A 1 23.55 -22.40 -15.24
CA MET A 1 22.09 -22.34 -15.38
C MET A 1 21.82 -21.47 -16.59
N ASN A 2 21.15 -22.00 -17.62
CA ASN A 2 20.66 -21.17 -18.73
C ASN A 2 19.60 -20.23 -18.13
N THR A 3 19.87 -18.94 -18.11
CA THR A 3 18.83 -17.92 -17.97
C THR A 3 17.88 -18.12 -19.14
N LEU A 4 16.71 -18.69 -18.89
CA LEU A 4 15.62 -18.61 -19.85
C LEU A 4 15.41 -17.12 -20.11
N ASP A 5 15.39 -16.70 -21.38
CA ASP A 5 14.96 -15.35 -21.72
C ASP A 5 13.55 -15.21 -21.15
N SER A 6 13.40 -14.32 -20.16
CA SER A 6 12.17 -14.15 -19.38
C SER A 6 10.98 -13.86 -20.29
N THR A 7 11.22 -13.22 -21.43
CA THR A 7 10.24 -13.00 -22.50
C THR A 7 9.61 -14.30 -23.00
N THR A 8 10.42 -15.35 -23.16
CA THR A 8 9.97 -16.68 -23.61
C THR A 8 9.14 -17.40 -22.54
N VAL A 9 9.42 -17.14 -21.27
CA VAL A 9 8.70 -17.76 -20.14
C VAL A 9 7.26 -17.29 -20.10
N TRP A 10 6.99 -16.01 -20.36
CA TRP A 10 5.66 -15.43 -20.22
C TRP A 10 4.84 -15.43 -21.51
N LEU A 11 5.49 -15.44 -22.68
CA LEU A 11 4.83 -15.38 -23.99
C LEU A 11 4.60 -16.74 -24.66
N ALA A 12 4.87 -17.86 -23.99
CA ALA A 12 4.61 -19.18 -24.55
C ALA A 12 3.10 -19.39 -24.78
N ASP A 13 2.72 -19.70 -26.03
CA ASP A 13 1.35 -20.02 -26.46
C ASP A 13 0.28 -18.95 -26.16
N VAL A 14 0.67 -17.68 -26.05
CA VAL A 14 -0.27 -16.58 -25.75
C VAL A 14 -0.90 -15.97 -27.01
N THR A 15 -2.10 -15.40 -26.87
CA THR A 15 -2.85 -14.75 -27.97
C THR A 15 -2.15 -13.50 -28.49
N GLN A 16 -2.49 -13.08 -29.73
CA GLN A 16 -1.93 -11.84 -30.31
C GLN A 16 -2.27 -10.59 -29.46
N THR A 17 -3.44 -10.57 -28.79
CA THR A 17 -3.82 -9.51 -27.85
C THR A 17 -2.88 -9.46 -26.65
N ARG A 18 -2.60 -10.60 -26.01
CA ARG A 18 -1.64 -10.70 -24.89
C ARG A 18 -0.22 -10.30 -25.32
N GLN A 19 0.21 -10.70 -26.53
CA GLN A 19 1.50 -10.28 -27.08
C GLN A 19 1.58 -8.76 -27.24
N ALA A 20 0.54 -8.12 -27.80
CA ALA A 20 0.50 -6.67 -27.97
C ALA A 20 0.53 -5.95 -26.61
N LEU A 21 -0.28 -6.39 -25.65
CA LEU A 21 -0.31 -5.84 -24.30
C LEU A 21 1.07 -5.92 -23.61
N TRP A 22 1.73 -7.08 -23.68
CA TRP A 22 3.07 -7.26 -23.13
C TRP A 22 4.06 -6.26 -23.71
N GLN A 23 4.06 -6.08 -25.04
CA GLN A 23 4.96 -5.13 -25.70
C GLN A 23 4.68 -3.70 -25.26
N THR A 24 3.41 -3.30 -25.18
CA THR A 24 3.02 -1.97 -24.70
C THR A 24 3.50 -1.73 -23.27
N LEU A 25 3.24 -2.66 -22.35
CA LEU A 25 3.62 -2.48 -20.94
C LEU A 25 5.14 -2.57 -20.74
N LYS A 26 5.86 -3.46 -21.45
CA LYS A 26 7.33 -3.58 -21.33
C LYS A 26 8.06 -2.33 -21.85
N GLN A 27 7.45 -1.59 -22.78
CA GLN A 27 8.00 -0.33 -23.32
C GLN A 27 7.69 0.89 -22.47
N ASP A 28 6.70 0.81 -21.57
CA ASP A 28 6.36 1.88 -20.65
C ASP A 28 7.44 1.99 -19.54
N PRO A 29 8.17 3.11 -19.44
CA PRO A 29 9.19 3.30 -18.40
C PRO A 29 8.63 3.15 -16.98
N ALA A 30 7.35 3.48 -16.76
CA ALA A 30 6.72 3.34 -15.45
C ALA A 30 6.64 1.86 -15.02
N PHE A 31 6.43 0.94 -15.96
CA PHE A 31 6.29 -0.50 -15.68
C PHE A 31 7.61 -1.24 -15.50
N ARG A 32 8.77 -0.55 -15.57
CA ARG A 32 10.08 -1.22 -15.53
C ARG A 32 10.23 -2.11 -14.28
N THR A 33 9.91 -1.58 -13.11
CA THR A 33 10.04 -2.31 -11.83
C THR A 33 9.07 -3.48 -11.74
N VAL A 34 7.86 -3.34 -12.27
CA VAL A 34 6.90 -4.46 -12.41
C VAL A 34 7.51 -5.59 -13.24
N PHE A 35 8.12 -5.28 -14.38
CA PHE A 35 8.74 -6.31 -15.21
C PHE A 35 10.02 -6.88 -14.60
N ASP A 36 10.78 -6.12 -13.81
CA ASP A 36 11.93 -6.65 -13.07
C ASP A 36 11.49 -7.74 -12.07
N VAL A 37 10.33 -7.55 -11.42
CA VAL A 37 9.67 -8.56 -10.58
C VAL A 37 9.29 -9.78 -11.42
N LEU A 38 8.58 -9.59 -12.53
CA LEU A 38 8.13 -10.71 -13.38
C LEU A 38 9.30 -11.50 -13.97
N ASP A 39 10.38 -10.84 -14.39
CA ASP A 39 11.54 -11.51 -14.98
C ASP A 39 12.20 -12.48 -13.96
N ARG A 40 12.24 -12.08 -12.69
CA ARG A 40 12.80 -12.90 -11.60
C ARG A 40 11.82 -13.94 -11.06
N LEU A 41 10.52 -13.64 -11.03
CA LEU A 41 9.46 -14.58 -10.65
C LEU A 41 9.55 -15.88 -11.46
N GLY A 42 9.93 -15.81 -12.73
CA GLY A 42 10.08 -16.98 -13.60
C GLY A 42 11.18 -17.95 -13.16
N ASN A 43 12.05 -17.53 -12.24
CA ASN A 43 13.12 -18.35 -11.65
C ASN A 43 12.84 -18.68 -10.16
N SER A 44 11.62 -18.42 -9.67
CA SER A 44 11.24 -18.69 -8.29
C SER A 44 10.93 -20.17 -8.06
N ARG A 45 10.95 -20.57 -6.78
CA ARG A 45 10.51 -21.92 -6.39
C ARG A 45 9.05 -22.17 -6.78
N GLU A 46 8.24 -21.13 -6.79
CA GLU A 46 6.85 -21.20 -7.21
C GLU A 46 6.72 -21.57 -8.70
N ALA A 47 7.50 -20.92 -9.57
CA ALA A 47 7.52 -21.22 -11.00
C ALA A 47 8.05 -22.65 -11.28
N ASP A 48 9.00 -23.14 -10.48
CA ASP A 48 9.46 -24.54 -10.57
C ASP A 48 8.36 -25.55 -10.23
N LEU A 49 7.42 -25.18 -9.34
CA LEU A 49 6.32 -26.05 -8.91
C LEU A 49 5.17 -26.04 -9.93
N ASP A 50 4.76 -24.87 -10.41
CA ASP A 50 3.63 -24.72 -11.33
C ASP A 50 3.77 -23.48 -12.23
N LEU A 51 4.68 -23.52 -13.20
CA LEU A 51 4.87 -22.43 -14.15
C LEU A 51 3.60 -22.07 -14.94
N ALA A 52 2.78 -23.07 -15.30
CA ALA A 52 1.55 -22.83 -16.06
C ALA A 52 0.52 -22.05 -15.22
N GLY A 53 0.33 -22.43 -13.96
CA GLY A 53 -0.51 -21.69 -13.03
C GLY A 53 0.01 -20.28 -12.77
N VAL A 54 1.32 -20.09 -12.57
CA VAL A 54 1.91 -18.76 -12.39
C VAL A 54 1.68 -17.88 -13.61
N ARG A 55 1.85 -18.41 -14.83
CA ARG A 55 1.58 -17.67 -16.08
C ARG A 55 0.15 -17.14 -16.14
N GLU A 56 -0.84 -17.96 -15.85
CA GLU A 56 -2.25 -17.51 -15.88
C GLU A 56 -2.53 -16.41 -14.85
N ARG A 57 -1.92 -16.50 -13.67
CA ARG A 57 -2.05 -15.45 -12.65
C ARG A 57 -1.35 -14.16 -13.05
N VAL A 58 -0.16 -14.24 -13.67
CA VAL A 58 0.54 -13.07 -14.23
C VAL A 58 -0.33 -12.38 -15.27
N TRP A 59 -0.90 -13.13 -16.21
CA TRP A 59 -1.81 -12.55 -17.20
C TRP A 59 -3.06 -11.95 -16.56
N SER A 60 -3.63 -12.59 -15.55
CA SER A 60 -4.77 -12.02 -14.81
C SER A 60 -4.44 -10.67 -14.15
N VAL A 61 -3.19 -10.43 -13.73
CA VAL A 61 -2.74 -9.14 -13.19
C VAL A 61 -2.56 -8.12 -14.31
N LEU A 62 -1.84 -8.48 -15.37
CA LEU A 62 -1.55 -7.56 -16.48
C LEU A 62 -2.81 -7.09 -17.23
N GLU A 63 -3.72 -8.02 -17.51
CA GLU A 63 -5.00 -7.71 -18.19
C GLU A 63 -5.91 -6.83 -17.32
N PHE A 64 -5.84 -6.98 -15.99
CA PHE A 64 -6.59 -6.13 -15.07
C PHE A 64 -5.97 -4.72 -14.97
N ALA A 65 -4.63 -4.61 -15.03
CA ALA A 65 -3.90 -3.34 -15.09
C ALA A 65 -4.09 -2.57 -16.41
N GLU A 66 -4.42 -3.27 -17.49
CA GLU A 66 -4.84 -2.62 -18.75
C GLU A 66 -6.16 -1.86 -18.56
N GLN A 67 -7.11 -2.45 -17.82
CA GLN A 67 -8.49 -1.96 -17.70
C GLN A 67 -8.68 -0.91 -16.61
N HIS A 68 -7.82 -0.88 -15.59
CA HIS A 68 -8.03 -0.08 -14.38
C HIS A 68 -6.80 0.76 -14.00
N GLN A 69 -6.86 2.06 -14.27
CA GLN A 69 -5.79 3.01 -13.96
C GLN A 69 -5.40 3.04 -12.47
N ALA A 70 -6.37 3.04 -11.56
CA ALA A 70 -6.08 3.05 -10.11
C ALA A 70 -5.38 1.77 -9.63
N PHE A 71 -5.66 0.62 -10.26
CA PHE A 71 -4.95 -0.62 -9.96
C PHE A 71 -3.54 -0.62 -10.57
N ARG A 72 -3.36 -0.01 -11.74
CA ARG A 72 -2.04 0.21 -12.34
C ARG A 72 -1.15 1.01 -11.40
N GLU A 73 -1.64 2.11 -10.84
CA GLU A 73 -0.89 2.93 -9.88
C GLU A 73 -0.49 2.12 -8.64
N GLU A 74 -1.40 1.34 -8.07
CA GLU A 74 -1.11 0.43 -6.96
C GLU A 74 -0.02 -0.60 -7.30
N LEU A 75 -0.06 -1.20 -8.49
CA LEU A 75 0.97 -2.16 -8.92
C LEU A 75 2.36 -1.51 -9.00
N LEU A 76 2.44 -0.27 -9.47
CA LEU A 76 3.70 0.47 -9.55
C LEU A 76 4.25 0.76 -8.14
N GLU A 77 3.39 1.21 -7.21
CA GLU A 77 3.77 1.45 -5.82
C GLU A 77 4.27 0.17 -5.14
N ILE A 78 3.56 -0.94 -5.32
CA ILE A 78 4.01 -2.24 -4.80
C ILE A 78 5.37 -2.58 -5.41
N ALA A 79 5.53 -2.54 -6.74
CA ALA A 79 6.78 -2.90 -7.40
C ALA A 79 7.98 -2.08 -6.91
N ASP A 80 7.78 -0.77 -6.69
CA ASP A 80 8.84 0.12 -6.21
C ASP A 80 9.24 -0.14 -4.74
N SER A 81 8.35 -0.75 -3.95
CA SER A 81 8.67 -1.18 -2.57
C SER A 81 9.53 -2.45 -2.49
N TYR A 82 9.69 -3.18 -3.60
CA TYR A 82 10.47 -4.41 -3.69
C TYR A 82 11.73 -4.19 -4.56
N PRO A 83 12.90 -3.92 -3.98
CA PRO A 83 14.13 -3.79 -4.76
C PRO A 83 14.47 -5.15 -5.40
N ALA A 84 14.17 -5.34 -6.68
CA ALA A 84 14.26 -6.61 -7.41
C ALA A 84 15.67 -7.24 -7.36
N THR A 85 15.94 -8.00 -6.31
CA THR A 85 17.27 -8.53 -5.95
C THR A 85 17.29 -10.06 -5.97
N CYS A 86 16.21 -10.71 -5.51
CA CYS A 86 16.11 -12.16 -5.33
C CYS A 86 14.81 -12.73 -5.95
N ALA A 87 14.79 -14.03 -6.27
CA ALA A 87 13.60 -14.70 -6.82
C ALA A 87 12.47 -14.84 -5.78
N ASP A 88 12.79 -15.16 -4.52
CA ASP A 88 11.79 -15.21 -3.44
C ASP A 88 11.19 -13.82 -3.15
N MET A 89 11.99 -12.75 -3.24
CA MET A 89 11.46 -11.38 -3.15
C MET A 89 10.48 -11.07 -4.29
N SER A 90 10.70 -11.65 -5.47
CA SER A 90 9.80 -11.45 -6.60
C SER A 90 8.51 -12.26 -6.46
N ALA A 91 8.58 -13.46 -5.86
CA ALA A 91 7.39 -14.21 -5.45
C ALA A 91 6.60 -13.49 -4.35
N ASP A 92 7.31 -12.82 -3.42
CA ASP A 92 6.70 -11.95 -2.41
C ASP A 92 5.94 -10.77 -3.04
N ALA A 93 6.62 -10.00 -3.89
CA ALA A 93 6.02 -8.88 -4.62
C ALA A 93 4.82 -9.32 -5.47
N PHE A 94 4.93 -10.47 -6.14
CA PHE A 94 3.84 -11.01 -6.95
C PHE A 94 2.63 -11.43 -6.11
N SER A 95 2.85 -12.01 -4.92
CA SER A 95 1.77 -12.27 -3.95
C SER A 95 1.02 -10.98 -3.59
N ASP A 96 1.72 -9.86 -3.43
CA ASP A 96 1.08 -8.55 -3.19
C ASP A 96 0.32 -8.03 -4.43
N PHE A 97 0.81 -8.23 -5.65
CA PHE A 97 0.05 -7.91 -6.87
C PHE A 97 -1.26 -8.70 -6.95
N GLU A 98 -1.23 -9.99 -6.61
CA GLU A 98 -2.41 -10.86 -6.61
C GLU A 98 -3.42 -10.46 -5.54
N ILE A 99 -2.94 -10.08 -4.34
CA ILE A 99 -3.79 -9.52 -3.28
C ILE A 99 -4.41 -8.20 -3.74
N ALA A 100 -3.65 -7.27 -4.30
CA ALA A 100 -4.15 -5.99 -4.79
C ALA A 100 -5.25 -6.22 -5.85
N ARG A 101 -5.03 -7.12 -6.81
CA ARG A 101 -6.02 -7.50 -7.82
C ARG A 101 -7.30 -8.03 -7.18
N LEU A 102 -7.19 -8.94 -6.21
CA LEU A 102 -8.32 -9.53 -5.51
C LEU A 102 -9.15 -8.46 -4.76
N VAL A 103 -8.48 -7.50 -4.14
CA VAL A 103 -9.15 -6.41 -3.42
C VAL A 103 -9.87 -5.47 -4.37
N PHE A 104 -9.20 -5.02 -5.44
CA PHE A 104 -9.82 -4.16 -6.44
C PHE A 104 -11.02 -4.82 -7.12
N ASP A 105 -10.94 -6.12 -7.43
CA ASP A 105 -12.08 -6.89 -7.94
C ASP A 105 -13.30 -6.79 -7.03
N LYS A 106 -13.11 -7.04 -5.73
CA LYS A 106 -14.19 -6.98 -4.76
C LYS A 106 -14.71 -5.56 -4.55
N ALA A 107 -13.83 -4.57 -4.57
CA ALA A 107 -14.21 -3.16 -4.44
C ALA A 107 -15.08 -2.71 -5.62
N LEU A 108 -14.70 -3.08 -6.85
CA LEU A 108 -15.49 -2.79 -8.06
C LEU A 108 -16.83 -3.54 -8.05
N ALA A 109 -16.83 -4.79 -7.60
CA ALA A 109 -18.06 -5.58 -7.52
C ALA A 109 -19.02 -5.07 -6.43
N ALA A 110 -18.51 -4.50 -5.34
CA ALA A 110 -19.28 -4.08 -4.18
C ALA A 110 -20.36 -3.04 -4.53
N GLY A 111 -20.02 -2.03 -5.33
CA GLY A 111 -20.94 -0.97 -5.74
C GLY A 111 -21.76 -0.42 -4.56
N THR A 112 -23.08 -0.38 -4.71
CA THR A 112 -24.03 0.00 -3.64
C THR A 112 -24.67 -1.22 -2.94
N ASP A 113 -24.24 -2.44 -3.25
CA ASP A 113 -24.81 -3.68 -2.71
C ASP A 113 -24.18 -4.04 -1.35
N ASP A 114 -25.01 -4.11 -0.31
CA ASP A 114 -24.56 -4.37 1.05
C ASP A 114 -24.03 -5.81 1.26
N ALA A 115 -24.54 -6.80 0.52
CA ALA A 115 -24.04 -8.18 0.62
C ALA A 115 -22.63 -8.30 0.00
N ARG A 116 -22.39 -7.65 -1.13
CA ARG A 116 -21.07 -7.60 -1.75
C ARG A 116 -20.07 -6.79 -0.92
N SER A 117 -20.53 -5.68 -0.33
CA SER A 117 -19.73 -4.90 0.61
C SER A 117 -19.28 -5.75 1.80
N ARG A 118 -20.16 -6.59 2.40
CA ARG A 118 -19.76 -7.56 3.46
C ARG A 118 -18.66 -8.52 3.03
N GLY A 119 -18.69 -9.02 1.80
CA GLY A 119 -17.63 -9.88 1.26
C GLY A 119 -16.27 -9.18 1.18
N MET A 120 -16.27 -7.91 0.76
CA MET A 120 -15.07 -7.07 0.75
C MET A 120 -14.56 -6.77 2.17
N PHE A 121 -15.45 -6.47 3.11
CA PHE A 121 -15.06 -6.26 4.51
C PHE A 121 -14.41 -7.49 5.14
N ASN A 122 -14.98 -8.67 4.89
CA ASN A 122 -14.39 -9.92 5.36
C ASN A 122 -12.99 -10.12 4.77
N LEU A 123 -12.79 -9.81 3.48
CA LEU A 123 -11.46 -9.83 2.87
C LEU A 123 -10.50 -8.87 3.60
N TYR A 124 -10.90 -7.63 3.91
CA TYR A 124 -10.03 -6.72 4.66
C TYR A 124 -9.69 -7.22 6.07
N LYS A 125 -10.62 -7.90 6.77
CA LYS A 125 -10.30 -8.57 8.05
C LYS A 125 -9.25 -9.68 7.87
N GLN A 126 -9.30 -10.42 6.77
CA GLN A 126 -8.26 -11.40 6.41
C GLN A 126 -6.93 -10.71 6.11
N LEU A 127 -6.94 -9.65 5.29
CA LEU A 127 -5.73 -8.95 4.87
C LEU A 127 -5.05 -8.17 5.98
N PHE A 128 -5.81 -7.66 6.96
CA PHE A 128 -5.22 -7.10 8.18
C PHE A 128 -4.35 -8.13 8.90
N ARG A 129 -4.83 -9.38 9.04
CA ARG A 129 -4.06 -10.46 9.67
C ARG A 129 -2.81 -10.79 8.86
N ARG A 130 -2.87 -10.79 7.52
CA ARG A 130 -1.70 -10.94 6.64
C ARG A 130 -0.70 -9.80 6.83
N SER A 131 -1.18 -8.55 6.88
CA SER A 131 -0.34 -7.36 7.10
C SER A 131 0.34 -7.38 8.47
N GLU A 132 -0.36 -7.82 9.52
CA GLU A 132 0.23 -7.98 10.85
C GLU A 132 1.30 -9.07 10.90
N VAL A 133 1.17 -10.15 10.12
CA VAL A 133 2.25 -11.14 9.96
C VAL A 133 3.48 -10.49 9.33
N ASN A 134 3.31 -9.70 8.27
CA ASN A 134 4.42 -8.98 7.63
C ASN A 134 5.11 -8.02 8.61
N ARG A 135 4.34 -7.21 9.34
CA ARG A 135 4.87 -6.26 10.32
C ARG A 135 5.67 -6.94 11.43
N LEU A 136 5.20 -8.10 11.92
CA LEU A 136 5.91 -8.88 12.94
C LEU A 136 7.14 -9.57 12.39
N ALA A 137 7.10 -10.05 11.14
CA ALA A 137 8.27 -10.59 10.45
C ALA A 137 9.37 -9.53 10.33
N ASP A 138 9.03 -8.31 9.92
CA ASP A 138 9.98 -7.20 9.80
C ASP A 138 10.62 -6.84 11.13
N LEU A 139 9.82 -6.82 12.20
CA LEU A 139 10.33 -6.57 13.55
C LEU A 139 11.31 -7.68 13.98
N ILE A 140 10.98 -8.94 13.73
CA ILE A 140 11.86 -10.08 14.02
C ILE A 140 13.17 -9.94 13.22
N SER A 141 13.09 -9.72 11.92
CA SER A 141 14.25 -9.56 11.03
C SER A 141 15.15 -8.40 11.48
N LEU A 142 14.56 -7.23 11.78
CA LEU A 142 15.28 -6.07 12.29
C LEU A 142 16.04 -6.38 13.59
N ARG A 143 15.38 -7.06 14.55
CA ARG A 143 15.97 -7.43 15.84
C ARG A 143 17.07 -8.48 15.69
N ARG A 144 16.88 -9.46 14.80
CA ARG A 144 17.90 -10.45 14.44
C ARG A 144 19.13 -9.77 13.84
N THR A 145 18.95 -8.87 12.87
CA THR A 145 20.05 -8.14 12.22
C THR A 145 20.86 -7.32 13.21
N ALA A 146 20.19 -6.53 14.05
CA ALA A 146 20.85 -5.70 15.07
C ALA A 146 21.63 -6.54 16.08
N ARG A 147 21.03 -7.64 16.57
CA ARG A 147 21.70 -8.54 17.50
C ARG A 147 22.89 -9.25 16.87
N ARG A 148 22.74 -9.75 15.64
CA ARG A 148 23.80 -10.44 14.89
C ARG A 148 25.00 -9.53 14.67
N ALA A 149 24.78 -8.28 14.26
CA ALA A 149 25.86 -7.30 14.08
C ALA A 149 26.65 -7.09 15.39
N ALA A 150 25.96 -6.88 16.52
CA ALA A 150 26.60 -6.72 17.82
C ALA A 150 27.39 -7.96 18.27
N LEU A 151 26.90 -9.17 17.98
CA LEU A 151 27.61 -10.43 18.28
C LEU A 151 28.88 -10.60 17.43
N GLN A 152 28.88 -10.13 16.18
CA GLN A 152 30.04 -10.22 15.29
C GLN A 152 31.15 -9.21 15.63
N GLU A 153 30.80 -8.02 16.12
CA GLU A 153 31.75 -6.98 16.53
C GLU A 153 32.47 -7.32 17.86
N GLY A 154 31.91 -8.22 18.66
CA GLY A 154 32.43 -8.58 19.98
C GLY A 154 32.09 -7.57 21.08
N VAL A 155 32.17 -8.00 22.34
CA VAL A 155 31.73 -7.23 23.53
C VAL A 155 32.53 -5.93 23.73
N GLU A 156 33.77 -5.87 23.25
CA GLU A 156 34.64 -4.69 23.40
C GLU A 156 34.28 -3.53 22.45
N GLY A 157 33.54 -3.78 21.35
CA GLY A 157 33.15 -2.76 20.36
C GLY A 157 31.70 -2.29 20.45
N ALA A 158 30.77 -3.17 20.84
CA ALA A 158 29.32 -2.93 20.70
C ALA A 158 28.60 -2.43 21.98
N GLY A 159 29.29 -2.34 23.12
CA GLY A 159 28.62 -2.09 24.40
C GLY A 159 27.84 -3.33 24.88
N SER A 160 26.50 -3.33 24.77
CA SER A 160 25.63 -4.45 25.18
C SER A 160 24.89 -5.07 24.00
N VAL A 161 24.82 -6.40 23.93
CA VAL A 161 24.11 -7.12 22.87
C VAL A 161 22.59 -6.85 22.95
N PRO A 162 21.95 -6.26 21.92
CA PRO A 162 20.51 -6.00 21.91
C PRO A 162 19.68 -7.28 22.05
N ALA A 163 18.56 -7.20 22.75
CA ALA A 163 17.62 -8.32 22.87
C ALA A 163 16.93 -8.61 21.52
N LEU A 164 16.60 -9.90 21.30
CA LEU A 164 15.69 -10.33 20.25
C LEU A 164 14.27 -9.82 20.48
N ASP A 165 13.42 -9.95 19.46
CA ASP A 165 11.98 -9.78 19.65
C ASP A 165 11.44 -10.86 20.62
N PRO A 166 10.52 -10.54 21.56
CA PRO A 166 9.94 -11.53 22.47
C PRO A 166 9.23 -12.71 21.78
N LEU A 167 8.78 -12.50 20.54
CA LEU A 167 8.15 -13.54 19.72
C LEU A 167 9.17 -14.52 19.14
N ASP A 168 10.43 -14.14 19.05
CA ASP A 168 11.51 -14.91 18.46
C ASP A 168 12.22 -15.77 19.52
N ASP A 169 12.60 -16.99 19.14
CA ASP A 169 13.29 -17.94 20.00
C ASP A 169 14.58 -18.52 19.40
N ILE A 170 15.08 -17.91 18.32
CA ILE A 170 16.37 -18.27 17.72
C ILE A 170 17.51 -18.14 18.74
N SER A 171 18.45 -19.08 18.73
CA SER A 171 19.66 -19.02 19.54
C SER A 171 20.74 -18.18 18.84
N ASP A 172 21.69 -17.62 19.60
CA ASP A 172 22.82 -16.87 19.03
C ASP A 172 23.68 -17.73 18.10
N GLU A 173 23.82 -19.03 18.39
CA GLU A 173 24.53 -19.99 17.55
C GLU A 173 23.90 -20.10 16.15
N VAL A 174 22.58 -20.28 16.09
CA VAL A 174 21.85 -20.38 14.81
C VAL A 174 21.83 -19.02 14.11
N LEU A 175 21.63 -17.93 14.85
CA LEU A 175 21.63 -16.56 14.31
C LEU A 175 22.98 -16.19 13.64
N LEU A 176 24.10 -16.71 14.14
CA LEU A 176 25.42 -16.47 13.56
C LEU A 176 25.75 -17.38 12.36
N ALA A 177 25.06 -18.52 12.22
CA ALA A 177 25.34 -19.51 11.17
C ALA A 177 25.04 -18.98 9.75
N HIS A 178 24.03 -18.13 9.60
CA HIS A 178 23.58 -17.59 8.32
C HIS A 178 23.32 -16.06 8.38
N PRO A 179 23.36 -15.34 7.25
CA PRO A 179 22.81 -14.00 7.16
C PRO A 179 21.32 -13.97 7.49
N VAL A 180 20.84 -12.86 8.06
CA VAL A 180 19.41 -12.65 8.28
C VAL A 180 18.80 -12.23 6.94
N ASP A 181 17.85 -13.03 6.46
CA ASP A 181 17.08 -12.73 5.26
C ASP A 181 15.62 -12.45 5.67
N ASP A 182 15.19 -11.21 5.49
CA ASP A 182 13.88 -10.72 5.88
C ASP A 182 12.76 -11.30 5.01
N ILE A 183 13.02 -11.53 3.73
CA ILE A 183 12.08 -12.15 2.80
C ILE A 183 11.82 -13.59 3.19
N GLU A 184 12.86 -14.37 3.51
CA GLU A 184 12.70 -15.76 3.93
C GLU A 184 11.92 -15.87 5.25
N ILE A 185 12.21 -15.01 6.23
CA ILE A 185 11.45 -14.95 7.49
C ILE A 185 9.98 -14.60 7.23
N ARG A 186 9.73 -13.59 6.38
CA ARG A 186 8.39 -13.11 6.06
C ARG A 186 7.59 -14.17 5.30
N LEU A 187 8.13 -14.77 4.25
CA LEU A 187 7.47 -15.84 3.50
C LEU A 187 7.22 -17.07 4.38
N LYS A 188 8.19 -17.46 5.22
CA LYS A 188 8.01 -18.60 6.14
C LYS A 188 6.84 -18.39 7.09
N LEU A 189 6.75 -17.21 7.70
CA LEU A 189 5.65 -16.85 8.59
C LEU A 189 4.33 -16.73 7.82
N ARG A 190 4.33 -16.07 6.66
CA ARG A 190 3.12 -15.80 5.88
C ARG A 190 2.50 -17.07 5.33
N GLN A 191 3.28 -17.94 4.70
CA GLN A 191 2.81 -19.23 4.19
C GLN A 191 2.42 -20.17 5.36
N GLY A 192 3.23 -20.24 6.42
CA GLY A 192 2.99 -21.14 7.55
C GLY A 192 1.78 -20.77 8.43
N LEU A 193 1.36 -19.51 8.40
CA LEU A 193 0.24 -19.01 9.21
C LEU A 193 -1.06 -18.77 8.42
N ALA A 194 -1.04 -18.77 7.08
CA ALA A 194 -2.20 -18.45 6.25
C ALA A 194 -3.47 -19.20 6.63
N ALA A 195 -3.43 -20.53 6.70
CA ALA A 195 -4.57 -21.34 7.11
C ALA A 195 -4.97 -21.13 8.58
N LYS A 196 -4.00 -20.89 9.47
CA LYS A 196 -4.21 -20.76 10.93
C LYS A 196 -4.78 -19.38 11.31
N LEU A 197 -4.52 -18.38 10.49
CA LEU A 197 -4.97 -17.00 10.62
C LEU A 197 -6.01 -16.62 9.58
N ASP A 198 -6.46 -17.55 8.73
CA ASP A 198 -7.49 -17.35 7.71
C ASP A 198 -7.25 -16.07 6.90
N TYR A 199 -6.20 -16.09 6.08
CA TYR A 199 -5.98 -15.09 5.05
C TYR A 199 -5.51 -15.73 3.75
N PRO A 200 -5.78 -15.09 2.59
CA PRO A 200 -5.28 -15.58 1.31
C PRO A 200 -3.76 -15.43 1.26
N GLU A 201 -3.07 -16.51 0.89
CA GLU A 201 -1.65 -16.46 0.53
C GLU A 201 -1.46 -17.08 -0.85
N PRO A 202 -1.33 -16.25 -1.90
CA PRO A 202 -1.11 -16.71 -3.26
C PRO A 202 0.25 -17.38 -3.47
N SER A 203 1.32 -16.92 -2.79
CA SER A 203 2.66 -17.49 -2.99
C SER A 203 2.76 -18.92 -2.49
N SER A 204 3.53 -19.73 -3.22
CA SER A 204 3.78 -21.12 -2.86
C SER A 204 5.22 -21.53 -3.08
N GLY A 205 5.77 -22.28 -2.12
CA GLY A 205 7.17 -22.64 -2.13
C GLY A 205 8.10 -21.48 -1.74
N MET A 206 9.33 -21.84 -1.38
CA MET A 206 10.41 -20.90 -1.01
C MET A 206 11.73 -21.54 -1.42
N MET A 207 12.63 -20.80 -2.07
CA MET A 207 13.92 -21.34 -2.52
C MET A 207 14.84 -21.62 -1.34
N PHE A 208 14.84 -20.75 -0.32
CA PHE A 208 15.74 -20.86 0.84
C PHE A 208 14.99 -21.02 2.18
N SER A 209 13.93 -21.84 2.22
CA SER A 209 13.13 -22.04 3.44
C SER A 209 13.89 -22.47 4.70
N ASN A 210 15.09 -23.03 4.55
CA ASN A 210 15.97 -23.44 5.64
C ASN A 210 16.71 -22.28 6.29
N ILE A 211 16.97 -21.17 5.59
CA ILE A 211 17.72 -20.03 6.15
C ILE A 211 16.82 -19.07 6.95
N ALA A 212 15.49 -19.19 6.82
CA ALA A 212 14.54 -18.39 7.59
C ALA A 212 14.68 -18.61 9.11
N GLU A 213 15.07 -19.82 9.55
CA GLU A 213 15.26 -20.18 10.96
C GLU A 213 14.09 -19.74 11.86
N VAL A 214 12.86 -19.94 11.38
CA VAL A 214 11.61 -19.66 12.12
C VAL A 214 11.05 -20.97 12.67
N SER A 215 11.13 -21.15 13.99
CA SER A 215 10.59 -22.32 14.67
C SER A 215 9.06 -22.33 14.72
N GLU A 216 8.45 -23.50 14.93
CA GLU A 216 7.00 -23.62 15.19
C GLU A 216 6.57 -22.86 16.47
N ARG A 217 7.49 -22.68 17.43
CA ARG A 217 7.22 -21.90 18.64
C ARG A 217 7.14 -20.42 18.31
N THR A 218 8.06 -19.90 17.51
CA THR A 218 8.01 -18.52 17.00
C THR A 218 6.75 -18.30 16.17
N GLN A 219 6.42 -19.20 15.21
CA GLN A 219 5.15 -19.14 14.47
C GLN A 219 3.93 -19.11 15.40
N SER A 220 3.91 -19.93 16.45
CA SER A 220 2.82 -19.98 17.42
C SER A 220 2.66 -18.70 18.23
N LYS A 221 3.78 -18.07 18.61
CA LYS A 221 3.80 -16.77 19.29
C LYS A 221 3.31 -15.66 18.36
N VAL A 222 3.82 -15.60 17.12
CA VAL A 222 3.37 -14.64 16.09
C VAL A 222 1.87 -14.77 15.86
N ARG A 223 1.37 -16.00 15.65
CA ARG A 223 -0.08 -16.26 15.50
C ARG A 223 -0.90 -15.69 16.67
N LYS A 224 -0.44 -15.91 17.90
CA LYS A 224 -1.14 -15.39 19.10
C LYS A 224 -1.11 -13.87 19.13
N GLN A 225 0.02 -13.26 18.75
CA GLN A 225 0.15 -11.80 18.70
C GLN A 225 -0.78 -11.19 17.64
N VAL A 226 -0.82 -11.75 16.43
CA VAL A 226 -1.72 -11.28 15.36
C VAL A 226 -3.18 -11.30 15.82
N ARG A 227 -3.62 -12.41 16.44
CA ARG A 227 -4.99 -12.50 16.99
C ARG A 227 -5.27 -11.47 18.09
N SER A 228 -4.26 -11.11 18.87
CA SER A 228 -4.39 -10.07 19.90
C SER A 228 -4.45 -8.67 19.30
N ASN A 229 -3.78 -8.44 18.17
CA ASN A 229 -3.75 -7.15 17.48
C ASN A 229 -4.99 -6.92 16.62
N ASP A 230 -5.68 -7.99 16.21
CA ASP A 230 -6.87 -7.98 15.35
C ASP A 230 -8.13 -7.47 16.07
N THR A 231 -8.12 -6.16 16.34
CA THR A 231 -9.22 -5.40 16.91
C THR A 231 -9.90 -4.55 15.84
N ALA A 232 -11.17 -4.19 16.06
CA ALA A 232 -11.89 -3.30 15.14
C ALA A 232 -11.16 -1.96 14.94
N GLN A 233 -10.62 -1.38 16.01
CA GLN A 233 -9.87 -0.14 15.96
C GLN A 233 -8.60 -0.27 15.11
N ALA A 234 -7.79 -1.31 15.36
CA ALA A 234 -6.56 -1.53 14.60
C ALA A 234 -6.83 -1.78 13.11
N ARG A 235 -7.90 -2.53 12.79
CA ARG A 235 -8.34 -2.71 11.40
C ARG A 235 -8.74 -1.41 10.75
N GLN A 236 -9.51 -0.55 11.44
CA GLN A 236 -9.92 0.74 10.92
C GLN A 236 -8.73 1.66 10.66
N ASP A 237 -7.79 1.73 11.60
CA ASP A 237 -6.58 2.56 11.47
C ASP A 237 -5.70 2.10 10.29
N TRP A 238 -5.57 0.78 10.10
CA TRP A 238 -4.87 0.21 8.95
C TRP A 238 -5.59 0.48 7.62
N LEU A 239 -6.92 0.37 7.61
CA LEU A 239 -7.73 0.43 6.40
C LEU A 239 -7.75 1.81 5.75
N VAL A 240 -7.64 2.89 6.55
CA VAL A 240 -7.58 4.28 6.04
C VAL A 240 -6.46 4.49 5.03
N GLY A 241 -5.34 3.78 5.18
CA GLY A 241 -4.19 3.88 4.28
C GLY A 241 -4.26 3.01 3.02
N GLN A 242 -5.33 2.21 2.82
CA GLN A 242 -5.39 1.28 1.68
C GLN A 242 -6.01 1.96 0.44
N THR A 243 -5.29 2.06 -0.67
CA THR A 243 -5.73 2.73 -1.91
C THR A 243 -7.07 2.21 -2.43
N SER A 244 -7.22 0.89 -2.49
CA SER A 244 -8.47 0.23 -2.91
C SER A 244 -9.67 0.58 -2.02
N TRP A 245 -9.43 0.79 -0.73
CA TRP A 245 -10.46 1.21 0.22
C TRP A 245 -10.85 2.67 0.02
N GLN A 246 -9.86 3.54 -0.16
CA GLN A 246 -10.09 4.95 -0.50
C GLN A 246 -10.89 5.07 -1.81
N TYR A 247 -10.56 4.25 -2.81
CA TYR A 247 -11.29 4.16 -4.06
C TYR A 247 -12.75 3.75 -3.83
N TYR A 248 -13.00 2.68 -3.07
CA TYR A 248 -14.35 2.25 -2.70
C TYR A 248 -15.15 3.37 -2.02
N LEU A 249 -14.57 4.05 -1.03
CA LEU A 249 -15.23 5.13 -0.31
C LEU A 249 -15.56 6.30 -1.23
N ARG A 250 -14.64 6.68 -2.13
CA ARG A 250 -14.89 7.75 -3.12
C ARG A 250 -16.04 7.41 -4.05
N GLN A 251 -16.20 6.15 -4.45
CA GLN A 251 -17.32 5.71 -5.28
C GLN A 251 -18.64 5.68 -4.48
N ARG A 252 -18.64 5.08 -3.28
CA ARG A 252 -19.84 4.92 -2.44
C ARG A 252 -20.36 6.25 -1.88
N TYR A 253 -19.45 7.13 -1.48
CA TYR A 253 -19.75 8.40 -0.82
C TYR A 253 -19.41 9.61 -1.70
N ALA A 254 -19.49 9.46 -3.02
CA ALA A 254 -19.11 10.48 -4.01
C ALA A 254 -19.72 11.87 -3.73
N ALA A 255 -20.99 11.91 -3.28
CA ALA A 255 -21.66 13.17 -2.94
C ALA A 255 -20.98 13.91 -1.77
N GLN A 256 -20.51 13.18 -0.74
CA GLN A 256 -19.85 13.78 0.42
C GLN A 256 -18.45 14.28 0.05
N PHE A 257 -17.69 13.51 -0.73
CA PHE A 257 -16.39 13.95 -1.25
C PHE A 257 -16.53 15.19 -2.12
N LYS A 258 -17.52 15.21 -3.02
CA LYS A 258 -17.79 16.38 -3.87
C LYS A 258 -18.10 17.64 -3.06
N ILE A 259 -18.87 17.52 -1.98
CA ILE A 259 -19.16 18.65 -1.09
C ILE A 259 -17.86 19.17 -0.46
N VAL A 260 -17.04 18.29 0.10
CA VAL A 260 -15.76 18.70 0.73
C VAL A 260 -14.83 19.35 -0.29
N GLU A 261 -14.66 18.76 -1.47
CA GLU A 261 -13.79 19.27 -2.52
C GLU A 261 -14.26 20.63 -3.05
N ALA A 262 -15.56 20.81 -3.27
CA ALA A 262 -16.14 22.07 -3.75
C ALA A 262 -15.85 23.25 -2.83
N LEU A 263 -15.83 23.05 -1.50
CA LEU A 263 -15.49 24.12 -0.56
C LEU A 263 -14.07 24.65 -0.79
N TRP A 264 -13.13 23.79 -1.16
CA TRP A 264 -11.74 24.18 -1.42
C TRP A 264 -11.55 24.72 -2.83
N ASP A 265 -12.31 24.21 -3.80
CA ASP A 265 -12.35 24.73 -5.16
C ASP A 265 -12.82 26.21 -5.16
N ASP A 266 -13.84 26.56 -4.36
CA ASP A 266 -14.27 27.95 -4.14
C ASP A 266 -13.12 28.85 -3.63
N GLY A 267 -12.26 28.30 -2.76
CA GLY A 267 -11.05 29.00 -2.29
C GLY A 267 -10.05 29.27 -3.41
N MET A 268 -9.86 28.32 -4.32
CA MET A 268 -8.98 28.49 -5.47
C MET A 268 -9.54 29.51 -6.46
N THR A 269 -10.83 29.43 -6.77
CA THR A 269 -11.53 30.41 -7.61
C THR A 269 -11.41 31.82 -7.02
N TYR A 270 -11.59 31.98 -5.70
CA TYR A 270 -11.38 33.28 -5.04
C TYR A 270 -9.96 33.83 -5.24
N LEU A 271 -8.92 32.98 -5.14
CA LEU A 271 -7.53 33.41 -5.37
C LEU A 271 -7.28 33.85 -6.80
N GLU A 272 -7.75 33.06 -7.77
CA GLU A 272 -7.66 33.39 -9.20
C GLU A 272 -8.34 34.74 -9.46
N GLU A 273 -9.57 34.90 -8.95
CA GLU A 273 -10.33 36.14 -9.09
C GLU A 273 -9.59 37.33 -8.47
N CYS A 274 -8.94 37.19 -7.31
CA CYS A 274 -8.17 38.27 -6.67
C CYS A 274 -7.02 38.81 -7.54
N THR A 275 -6.51 38.01 -8.47
CA THR A 275 -5.44 38.40 -9.40
C THR A 275 -5.95 38.85 -10.77
N SER A 276 -7.25 38.69 -11.03
CA SER A 276 -7.91 39.13 -12.26
C SER A 276 -8.63 40.49 -12.08
N ASP A 277 -9.14 41.05 -13.18
CA ASP A 277 -10.04 42.21 -13.17
C ASP A 277 -11.53 41.84 -12.99
N GLU A 278 -11.88 40.56 -12.93
CA GLU A 278 -13.27 40.08 -12.88
C GLU A 278 -13.92 40.31 -11.50
N ALA A 279 -15.24 40.40 -11.41
CA ALA A 279 -15.90 40.48 -10.11
C ALA A 279 -15.86 39.13 -9.38
N LEU A 280 -15.90 39.12 -8.04
CA LEU A 280 -15.96 37.87 -7.28
C LEU A 280 -17.25 37.11 -7.63
N SER A 281 -17.12 35.88 -8.13
CA SER A 281 -18.26 34.99 -8.34
C SER A 281 -18.61 34.22 -7.06
N VAL A 282 -17.58 33.89 -6.26
CA VAL A 282 -17.71 33.22 -4.96
C VAL A 282 -18.29 34.18 -3.92
N GLN A 283 -19.43 33.82 -3.33
CA GLN A 283 -20.16 34.66 -2.38
C GLN A 283 -19.69 34.47 -0.92
N ALA A 284 -19.23 33.27 -0.58
CA ALA A 284 -18.76 32.94 0.75
C ALA A 284 -17.71 31.83 0.69
N LEU A 285 -16.74 31.86 1.60
CA LEU A 285 -15.77 30.80 1.80
C LEU A 285 -16.08 30.05 3.09
N SER A 286 -15.77 28.76 3.12
CA SER A 286 -15.89 27.99 4.36
C SER A 286 -14.90 28.50 5.42
N PRO A 287 -15.21 28.38 6.73
CA PRO A 287 -14.29 28.78 7.79
C PRO A 287 -12.90 28.12 7.69
N ASN A 288 -12.84 26.87 7.22
CA ASN A 288 -11.58 26.14 7.05
C ASN A 288 -10.71 26.75 5.93
N VAL A 289 -11.34 27.21 4.84
CA VAL A 289 -10.64 27.87 3.75
C VAL A 289 -10.13 29.24 4.19
N ILE A 290 -10.95 30.02 4.89
CA ILE A 290 -10.54 31.32 5.44
C ILE A 290 -9.36 31.15 6.40
N ALA A 291 -9.42 30.14 7.27
CA ALA A 291 -8.33 29.83 8.18
C ALA A 291 -7.05 29.45 7.43
N ALA A 292 -7.14 28.63 6.39
CA ALA A 292 -5.99 28.25 5.57
C ALA A 292 -5.36 29.46 4.86
N LEU A 293 -6.18 30.32 4.24
CA LEU A 293 -5.72 31.55 3.60
C LEU A 293 -5.03 32.51 4.58
N GLY A 294 -5.56 32.64 5.80
CA GLY A 294 -4.96 33.46 6.86
C GLY A 294 -3.56 33.00 7.31
N THR A 295 -3.15 31.78 6.98
CA THR A 295 -1.76 31.32 7.20
C THR A 295 -0.79 31.77 6.11
N ALA A 296 -1.29 32.06 4.91
CA ALA A 296 -0.48 32.44 3.75
C ALA A 296 -0.28 33.96 3.66
N PHE A 297 -1.25 34.75 4.11
CA PHE A 297 -1.16 36.22 4.09
C PHE A 297 -1.98 36.89 5.21
N PRO A 298 -1.57 38.08 5.69
CA PRO A 298 -2.22 38.76 6.82
C PRO A 298 -3.49 39.55 6.47
N GLN A 299 -3.75 39.83 5.18
CA GLN A 299 -4.91 40.58 4.73
C GLN A 299 -6.21 39.82 5.10
N ALA A 300 -7.17 40.53 5.71
CA ALA A 300 -8.46 39.94 5.99
C ALA A 300 -9.20 39.65 4.68
N VAL A 301 -9.72 38.43 4.53
CA VAL A 301 -10.50 38.00 3.35
C VAL A 301 -11.95 38.51 3.44
N LEU A 302 -12.44 38.75 4.67
CA LEU A 302 -13.76 39.32 4.94
C LEU A 302 -13.64 40.81 5.31
N ASP A 303 -14.57 41.62 4.82
CA ASP A 303 -14.71 43.02 5.21
C ASP A 303 -15.37 43.19 6.60
N ALA A 304 -15.53 44.43 7.06
CA ALA A 304 -16.16 44.73 8.35
C ALA A 304 -17.63 44.30 8.44
N GLY A 305 -18.30 44.09 7.30
CA GLY A 305 -19.66 43.56 7.20
C GLY A 305 -19.73 42.04 7.11
N GLY A 306 -18.58 41.35 7.06
CA GLY A 306 -18.49 39.91 6.91
C GLY A 306 -18.61 39.41 5.46
N ASN A 307 -18.53 40.30 4.46
CA ASN A 307 -18.60 39.91 3.05
C ASN A 307 -17.19 39.65 2.49
N LEU A 308 -17.09 38.73 1.53
CA LEU A 308 -15.86 38.54 0.78
C LEU A 308 -15.50 39.79 -0.03
N HIS A 309 -14.23 40.14 -0.02
CA HIS A 309 -13.67 41.16 -0.90
C HIS A 309 -12.32 40.72 -1.47
N LYS A 310 -11.92 41.34 -2.59
CA LYS A 310 -10.64 41.07 -3.22
C LYS A 310 -9.49 41.58 -2.37
N VAL A 311 -8.42 40.78 -2.27
CA VAL A 311 -7.17 41.17 -1.62
C VAL A 311 -6.07 41.32 -2.65
N SER A 312 -5.19 42.31 -2.44
CA SER A 312 -3.99 42.47 -3.26
C SER A 312 -2.90 41.52 -2.76
N LEU A 313 -2.42 40.63 -3.64
CA LEU A 313 -1.46 39.58 -3.34
C LEU A 313 -0.17 39.79 -4.14
N SER A 314 0.97 39.52 -3.52
CA SER A 314 2.21 39.29 -4.27
C SER A 314 2.25 37.87 -4.85
N ASP A 315 3.11 37.63 -5.83
CA ASP A 315 3.32 36.29 -6.41
C ASP A 315 3.64 35.24 -5.33
N ALA A 316 4.42 35.61 -4.32
CA ALA A 316 4.75 34.72 -3.21
C ALA A 316 3.52 34.38 -2.37
N GLN A 317 2.71 35.38 -2.03
CA GLN A 317 1.48 35.19 -1.24
C GLN A 317 0.45 34.34 -2.00
N TYR A 318 0.31 34.56 -3.31
CA TYR A 318 -0.56 33.74 -4.17
C TYR A 318 -0.12 32.27 -4.15
N LEU A 319 1.18 32.01 -4.34
CA LEU A 319 1.72 30.65 -4.33
C LEU A 319 1.58 29.97 -2.95
N ASP A 320 1.83 30.70 -1.86
CA ASP A 320 1.63 30.20 -0.50
C ASP A 320 0.16 29.87 -0.23
N ALA A 321 -0.76 30.73 -0.66
CA ALA A 321 -2.19 30.54 -0.49
C ALA A 321 -2.71 29.34 -1.29
N GLY A 322 -2.25 29.18 -2.54
CA GLY A 322 -2.57 28.01 -3.35
C GLY A 322 -2.10 26.71 -2.71
N ARG A 323 -0.86 26.68 -2.16
CA ARG A 323 -0.37 25.52 -1.39
C ARG A 323 -1.19 25.25 -0.13
N ALA A 324 -1.61 26.29 0.59
CA ALA A 324 -2.43 26.16 1.79
C ALA A 324 -3.80 25.55 1.49
N ILE A 325 -4.45 25.98 0.39
CA ILE A 325 -5.72 25.40 -0.08
C ILE A 325 -5.54 23.93 -0.46
N MET A 326 -4.52 23.59 -1.25
CA MET A 326 -4.27 22.20 -1.66
C MET A 326 -4.07 21.27 -0.45
N ARG A 327 -3.22 21.69 0.51
CA ARG A 327 -3.00 20.93 1.75
C ARG A 327 -4.27 20.79 2.59
N GLY A 328 -5.07 21.86 2.67
CA GLY A 328 -6.34 21.85 3.39
C GLY A 328 -7.37 20.91 2.77
N ARG A 329 -7.43 20.87 1.43
CA ARG A 329 -8.24 19.92 0.65
C ARG A 329 -7.84 18.49 0.94
N GLU A 330 -6.55 18.17 0.82
CA GLU A 330 -6.00 16.84 1.15
C GLU A 330 -6.35 16.42 2.58
N THR A 331 -6.09 17.28 3.56
CA THR A 331 -6.39 17.03 4.98
C THR A 331 -7.89 16.76 5.20
N SER A 332 -8.76 17.52 4.53
CA SER A 332 -10.22 17.34 4.66
C SER A 332 -10.71 16.03 4.06
N VAL A 333 -10.12 15.63 2.92
CA VAL A 333 -10.37 14.34 2.26
C VAL A 333 -9.92 13.18 3.15
N GLU A 334 -8.74 13.26 3.77
CA GLU A 334 -8.23 12.27 4.72
C GLU A 334 -9.13 12.14 5.96
N GLN A 335 -9.59 13.26 6.50
CA GLN A 335 -10.52 13.28 7.64
C GLN A 335 -11.86 12.65 7.29
N LEU A 336 -12.42 12.97 6.12
CA LEU A 336 -13.65 12.34 5.63
C LEU A 336 -13.45 10.83 5.46
N THR A 337 -12.34 10.41 4.86
CA THR A 337 -11.99 9.00 4.67
C THR A 337 -11.90 8.26 6.01
N THR A 338 -11.25 8.86 7.01
CA THR A 338 -11.15 8.31 8.37
C THR A 338 -12.53 8.19 9.03
N SER A 339 -13.35 9.23 8.92
CA SER A 339 -14.71 9.24 9.48
C SER A 339 -15.60 8.15 8.85
N LEU A 340 -15.60 8.07 7.52
CA LEU A 340 -16.36 7.06 6.78
C LEU A 340 -15.90 5.65 7.13
N THR A 341 -14.59 5.42 7.22
CA THR A 341 -14.01 4.13 7.63
C THR A 341 -14.49 3.69 9.01
N ARG A 342 -14.60 4.62 9.97
CA ARG A 342 -15.12 4.32 11.31
C ARG A 342 -16.62 4.08 11.32
N SER A 343 -17.37 4.74 10.43
CA SER A 343 -18.82 4.61 10.32
C SER A 343 -19.28 3.31 9.67
N GLU A 344 -18.41 2.66 8.90
CA GLU A 344 -18.64 1.35 8.30
C GLU A 344 -18.64 0.26 9.39
N GLY A 345 -19.77 0.14 10.08
CA GLY A 345 -19.99 -0.74 11.25
C GLY A 345 -19.79 -2.25 10.99
N LEU A 346 -19.47 -2.64 9.76
CA LEU A 346 -19.18 -4.02 9.36
C LEU A 346 -17.75 -4.45 9.71
N LEU A 347 -16.89 -3.51 10.12
CA LEU A 347 -15.57 -3.79 10.67
C LEU A 347 -15.57 -4.15 12.16
N GLN A 348 -16.73 -4.08 12.83
CA GLN A 348 -16.90 -4.55 14.21
C GLN A 348 -16.74 -6.07 14.34
#